data_AF-A0A5D0TWP3-F1
#
_entry.id   AF-A0A5D0TWP3-F1
#
_cell.length_a   1.000
_cell.length_b   1.000
_cell.length_c   1.000
_cell.angle_alpha   90.00
_cell.angle_beta   90.00
_cell.angle_gamma   90.00
#
_symmetry.space_group_name_H-M   'P 1'
#
loop_
_entity.id
_entity.type
_entity.pdbx_description
1 polymer ?
#
loop_
_entity_poly.entity_id
_entity_poly.type
_entity_poly.pdbx_seq_one_letter_code
_entity_poly.pdbx_strand_id
1 'polypeptide(L)'
;MGSGETAPTMVSVHRELVARLRPVKAVLLDTPYGFQENVAEISARAQTYFERSVGLQVDVPPGLRGFGEIGADGEAGGDVGLAAVRGADWVFAGPGSPSYALAQWRDGPVGEALADHARTGRAALVFASAAACTLGAYALPVYEIYKSGTRPHWLDGLDVLGRLGLKVAMIPHYDNAEGGTHDTRYCYLGERRLRVLERELPDDAAVLGLDEHTAALVDVGRDAVEVRGRGVMTVRRRGESVVVPSGGSVSLTELRALVRGEVARPAARPRDEDAEPAAPQATLRDTVVGCEERFETGLRERDAEALVRAVLDIDAAVAEWAGDTEEDEGGTDWARDVMRSLIVRLGQTADRGLSDPRDVLEPVVEPLIGVRAELRRTGCFALADTVRHALQTIGVEVRDTPDGSHWRPDA
;
A
#
# COMPACT_ATOMS: atom_id res chain seq x y z
N MET A 1 3.84 -13.17 -3.27
CA MET A 1 2.91 -12.09 -2.89
C MET A 1 2.70 -11.23 -4.12
N GLY A 2 1.50 -10.71 -4.35
CA GLY A 2 1.21 -9.86 -5.50
C GLY A 2 1.75 -8.44 -5.32
N SER A 3 1.72 -7.89 -4.11
CA SER A 3 2.35 -6.64 -3.71
C SER A 3 2.31 -6.50 -2.17
N GLY A 4 2.76 -5.36 -1.64
CA GLY A 4 2.61 -4.96 -0.25
C GLY A 4 3.37 -5.85 0.73
N GLU A 5 4.50 -6.42 0.30
CA GLU A 5 5.28 -7.38 1.07
C GLU A 5 5.78 -6.85 2.42
N THR A 6 5.95 -5.54 2.50
CA THR A 6 6.37 -4.77 3.67
C THR A 6 5.26 -3.86 4.19
N ALA A 7 4.04 -4.03 3.69
CA ALA A 7 2.87 -3.28 4.11
C ALA A 7 2.23 -3.89 5.37
N PRO A 8 1.52 -3.09 6.19
CA PRO A 8 0.80 -3.56 7.38
C PRO A 8 -0.16 -4.73 7.08
N THR A 9 -0.74 -4.75 5.88
CA THR A 9 -1.66 -5.80 5.42
C THR A 9 -1.04 -7.19 5.42
N MET A 10 0.28 -7.31 5.20
CA MET A 10 0.98 -8.60 5.09
C MET A 10 1.67 -9.03 6.39
N VAL A 11 1.68 -8.20 7.44
CA VAL A 11 2.37 -8.48 8.70
C VAL A 11 1.87 -9.78 9.34
N SER A 12 0.57 -10.02 9.34
CA SER A 12 -0.04 -11.23 9.92
C SER A 12 0.44 -12.50 9.22
N VAL A 13 0.52 -12.47 7.89
CA VAL A 13 1.01 -13.60 7.08
C VAL A 13 2.47 -13.92 7.41
N HIS A 14 3.32 -12.90 7.49
CA HIS A 14 4.73 -13.11 7.87
C HIS A 14 4.86 -13.64 9.30
N ARG A 15 4.17 -13.05 10.27
CA ARG A 15 4.21 -13.49 11.68
C ARG A 15 3.78 -14.93 11.85
N GLU A 16 2.71 -15.35 11.15
CA GLU A 16 2.25 -16.74 11.17
C GLU A 16 3.33 -17.69 10.63
N LEU A 17 3.92 -17.35 9.47
CA LEU A 17 4.98 -18.16 8.87
C LEU A 17 6.23 -18.23 9.74
N VAL A 18 6.65 -17.11 10.35
CA VAL A 18 7.79 -17.08 11.28
C VAL A 18 7.49 -17.90 12.53
N ALA A 19 6.30 -17.80 13.12
CA ALA A 19 5.93 -18.60 14.28
C ALA A 19 5.91 -20.12 13.97
N ARG A 20 5.47 -20.47 12.76
CA ARG A 20 5.37 -21.86 12.28
C ARG A 20 6.73 -22.46 11.92
N LEU A 21 7.56 -21.72 11.19
CA LEU A 21 8.81 -22.21 10.62
C LEU A 21 10.03 -21.94 11.51
N ARG A 22 9.96 -20.91 12.36
CA ARG A 22 11.03 -20.47 13.27
C ARG A 22 12.39 -20.33 12.56
N PRO A 23 12.47 -19.54 11.48
CA PRO A 23 13.71 -19.35 10.75
C PRO A 23 14.78 -18.75 11.64
N VAL A 24 16.01 -19.23 11.49
CA VAL A 24 17.20 -18.77 12.22
C VAL A 24 18.11 -17.94 11.31
N LYS A 25 18.12 -18.23 10.00
CA LYS A 25 18.96 -17.57 9.01
C LYS A 25 18.08 -17.01 7.90
N ALA A 26 17.68 -15.75 8.07
CA ALA A 26 16.85 -15.06 7.11
C ALA A 26 17.68 -14.06 6.29
N VAL A 27 17.50 -14.09 4.98
CA VAL A 27 18.20 -13.20 4.05
C VAL A 27 17.21 -12.38 3.21
N LEU A 28 17.57 -11.13 2.94
CA LEU A 28 16.91 -10.22 2.02
C LEU A 28 17.78 -10.10 0.76
N LEU A 29 17.25 -10.50 -0.39
CA LEU A 29 17.89 -10.30 -1.68
C LEU A 29 17.49 -8.92 -2.22
N ASP A 30 18.46 -8.02 -2.25
CA ASP A 30 18.30 -6.66 -2.76
C ASP A 30 18.47 -6.56 -4.29
N THR A 31 18.91 -7.65 -4.93
CA THR A 31 19.21 -7.69 -6.37
C THR A 31 18.10 -7.10 -7.24
N PRO A 32 16.79 -7.37 -7.02
CA PRO A 32 15.75 -6.84 -7.89
C PRO A 32 15.71 -5.31 -7.98
N TYR A 33 16.15 -4.61 -6.94
CA TYR A 33 16.24 -3.15 -6.89
C TYR A 33 17.70 -2.67 -6.75
N GLY A 34 18.68 -3.54 -6.97
CA GLY A 34 20.11 -3.26 -6.78
C GLY A 34 20.63 -2.08 -7.60
N PHE A 35 20.00 -1.86 -8.76
CA PHE A 35 20.34 -0.80 -9.71
C PHE A 35 19.92 0.60 -9.27
N GLN A 36 19.17 0.74 -8.15
CA GLN A 36 18.66 2.02 -7.69
C GLN A 36 19.66 2.75 -6.78
N GLU A 37 19.77 4.06 -6.91
CA GLU A 37 20.68 4.90 -6.10
C GLU A 37 20.34 4.85 -4.59
N ASN A 38 19.08 4.60 -4.24
CA ASN A 38 18.57 4.48 -2.87
C ASN A 38 18.53 3.03 -2.35
N VAL A 39 19.22 2.07 -2.99
CA VAL A 39 19.21 0.65 -2.62
C VAL A 39 19.43 0.39 -1.11
N ALA A 40 20.38 1.12 -0.50
CA ALA A 40 20.68 0.97 0.93
C ALA A 40 19.49 1.40 1.82
N GLU A 41 18.75 2.42 1.41
CA GLU A 41 17.54 2.88 2.10
C GLU A 41 16.41 1.85 1.99
N ILE A 42 16.17 1.33 0.78
CA ILE A 42 15.15 0.29 0.53
C ILE A 42 15.44 -0.93 1.40
N SER A 43 16.69 -1.41 1.40
CA SER A 43 17.09 -2.54 2.24
C SER A 43 16.92 -2.25 3.74
N ALA A 44 17.34 -1.07 4.22
CA ALA A 44 17.21 -0.70 5.62
C ALA A 44 15.74 -0.60 6.08
N ARG A 45 14.84 -0.12 5.21
CA ARG A 45 13.39 -0.09 5.46
C ARG A 45 12.81 -1.50 5.58
N ALA A 46 13.15 -2.40 4.66
CA ALA A 46 12.74 -3.80 4.74
C ALA A 46 13.26 -4.48 6.01
N GLN A 47 14.54 -4.29 6.37
CA GLN A 47 15.11 -4.81 7.62
C GLN A 47 14.37 -4.29 8.84
N THR A 48 14.10 -2.99 8.90
CA THR A 48 13.34 -2.35 9.98
C THR A 48 11.92 -2.92 10.08
N TYR A 49 11.25 -3.14 8.95
CA TYR A 49 9.93 -3.77 8.91
C TYR A 49 9.96 -5.20 9.48
N PHE A 50 10.89 -6.05 9.04
CA PHE A 50 11.00 -7.41 9.55
C PHE A 50 11.33 -7.44 11.04
N GLU A 51 12.24 -6.58 11.50
CA GLU A 51 12.60 -6.49 12.92
C GLU A 51 11.41 -6.04 13.78
N ARG A 52 10.80 -4.91 13.44
CA ARG A 52 9.81 -4.23 14.29
C ARG A 52 8.41 -4.80 14.14
N SER A 53 8.01 -5.09 12.91
CA SER A 53 6.66 -5.54 12.59
C SER A 53 6.55 -7.05 12.60
N VAL A 54 7.53 -7.79 12.08
CA VAL A 54 7.45 -9.26 12.01
C VAL A 54 8.08 -9.95 13.22
N GLY A 55 9.13 -9.36 13.81
CA GLY A 55 9.96 -9.99 14.83
C GLY A 55 11.00 -10.96 14.25
N LEU A 56 11.47 -10.70 13.03
CA LEU A 56 12.49 -11.48 12.33
C LEU A 56 13.68 -10.58 11.97
N GLN A 57 14.91 -11.01 12.26
CA GLN A 57 16.11 -10.34 11.77
C GLN A 57 16.44 -10.87 10.37
N VAL A 58 16.57 -9.98 9.38
CA VAL A 58 16.93 -10.34 8.01
C VAL A 58 18.24 -9.65 7.61
N ASP A 59 19.18 -10.42 7.07
CA ASP A 59 20.48 -9.92 6.64
C ASP A 59 20.49 -9.70 5.12
N VAL A 60 21.16 -8.65 4.66
CA VAL A 60 21.41 -8.43 3.23
C VAL A 60 22.76 -9.06 2.88
N PRO A 61 22.80 -10.14 2.08
CA PRO A 61 24.06 -10.78 1.74
C PRO A 61 24.87 -9.91 0.77
N PRO A 62 26.18 -9.75 0.98
CA PRO A 62 27.03 -8.92 0.13
C PRO A 62 27.29 -9.58 -1.24
N GLY A 63 27.70 -8.79 -2.23
CA GLY A 63 28.23 -9.31 -3.51
C GLY A 63 27.25 -10.12 -4.37
N LEU A 64 25.94 -9.97 -4.17
CA LEU A 64 24.89 -10.58 -5.01
C LEU A 64 24.39 -9.66 -6.13
N ARG A 65 24.90 -8.43 -6.18
CA ARG A 65 24.63 -7.46 -7.25
C ARG A 65 25.71 -7.61 -8.32
N GLY A 66 25.32 -7.52 -9.60
CA GLY A 66 26.15 -7.93 -10.71
C GLY A 66 27.50 -7.22 -10.85
N PHE A 67 28.42 -7.87 -11.58
CA PHE A 67 29.77 -7.39 -11.91
C PHE A 67 29.86 -6.01 -12.58
N GLY A 68 28.74 -5.45 -13.04
CA GLY A 68 28.68 -4.18 -13.78
C GLY A 68 28.20 -2.97 -12.98
N GLU A 69 27.82 -3.13 -11.71
CA GLU A 69 27.35 -2.01 -10.90
C GLU A 69 28.49 -1.20 -10.27
N ILE A 70 28.37 0.12 -10.33
CA ILE A 70 29.25 1.05 -9.65
C ILE A 70 29.04 0.89 -8.15
N GLY A 71 30.02 0.36 -7.42
CA GLY A 71 29.93 0.11 -5.98
C GLY A 71 29.45 -1.28 -5.59
N ALA A 72 29.36 -2.23 -6.52
CA ALA A 72 29.22 -3.64 -6.16
C ALA A 72 30.39 -4.06 -5.26
N ASP A 73 30.08 -4.79 -4.17
CA ASP A 73 31.11 -5.51 -3.42
C ASP A 73 31.86 -6.36 -4.45
N GLY A 74 33.15 -6.09 -4.65
CA GLY A 74 33.95 -6.81 -5.64
C GLY A 74 33.91 -8.34 -5.44
N GLU A 75 34.49 -9.10 -6.38
CA GLU A 75 34.50 -10.58 -6.42
C GLU A 75 34.63 -11.31 -5.05
N ALA A 76 35.32 -10.71 -4.07
CA ALA A 76 35.49 -11.24 -2.73
C ALA A 76 34.19 -11.37 -1.90
N GLY A 77 33.15 -10.56 -2.16
CA GLY A 77 31.89 -10.60 -1.41
C GLY A 77 30.92 -11.69 -1.87
N GLY A 78 31.01 -12.09 -3.15
CA GLY A 78 30.03 -12.97 -3.81
C GLY A 78 29.98 -14.38 -3.21
N ASP A 79 31.12 -14.96 -2.85
CA ASP A 79 31.16 -16.29 -2.22
C ASP A 79 30.49 -16.29 -0.84
N VAL A 80 30.69 -15.22 -0.06
CA VAL A 80 30.08 -15.06 1.26
C VAL A 80 28.57 -14.86 1.14
N GLY A 81 28.15 -13.98 0.23
CA GLY A 81 26.73 -13.76 -0.04
C GLY A 81 26.03 -15.03 -0.51
N LEU A 82 26.62 -15.74 -1.46
CA LEU A 82 26.08 -17.00 -1.97
C LEU A 82 26.00 -18.08 -0.88
N ALA A 83 27.01 -18.18 -0.02
CA ALA A 83 26.99 -19.10 1.12
C ALA A 83 25.86 -18.77 2.10
N ALA A 84 25.58 -17.49 2.34
CA ALA A 84 24.45 -17.04 3.15
C ALA A 84 23.11 -17.45 2.51
N VAL A 85 22.93 -17.23 1.20
CA VAL A 85 21.71 -17.65 0.49
C VAL A 85 21.51 -19.16 0.56
N ARG A 86 22.54 -19.96 0.29
CA ARG A 86 22.46 -21.44 0.37
C ARG A 86 22.17 -21.94 1.79
N GLY A 87 22.65 -21.23 2.80
CA GLY A 87 22.49 -21.57 4.21
C GLY A 87 21.24 -21.01 4.87
N ALA A 88 20.47 -20.17 4.18
CA ALA A 88 19.26 -19.54 4.70
C ALA A 88 18.11 -20.54 4.85
N ASP A 89 17.27 -20.32 5.85
CA ASP A 89 15.97 -20.99 6.04
C ASP A 89 14.79 -20.04 5.76
N TRP A 90 15.07 -18.78 5.45
CA TRP A 90 14.13 -17.79 4.96
C TRP A 90 14.81 -16.89 3.92
N VAL A 91 14.25 -16.81 2.71
CA VAL A 91 14.77 -15.97 1.62
C VAL A 91 13.66 -15.04 1.16
N PHE A 92 13.89 -13.74 1.31
CA PHE A 92 12.94 -12.70 0.95
C PHE A 92 13.45 -11.85 -0.21
N ALA A 93 12.57 -11.52 -1.16
CA ALA A 93 12.85 -10.62 -2.28
C ALA A 93 11.55 -9.96 -2.76
N GLY A 94 11.58 -8.67 -3.09
CA GLY A 94 10.36 -7.89 -3.36
C GLY A 94 10.47 -6.96 -4.57
N PRO A 95 10.58 -5.64 -4.35
CA PRO A 95 10.31 -4.63 -5.37
C PRO A 95 11.45 -4.51 -6.38
N GLY A 96 11.20 -3.87 -7.52
CA GLY A 96 12.24 -3.51 -8.50
C GLY A 96 11.98 -4.02 -9.90
N SER A 97 13.00 -4.56 -10.58
CA SER A 97 12.94 -4.97 -11.97
C SER A 97 13.09 -6.49 -12.15
N PRO A 98 12.09 -7.18 -12.75
CA PRO A 98 12.18 -8.60 -13.06
C PRO A 98 13.33 -8.93 -14.01
N SER A 99 13.53 -8.11 -15.04
CA SER A 99 14.56 -8.32 -16.06
C SER A 99 15.97 -8.16 -15.47
N TYR A 100 16.15 -7.15 -14.61
CA TYR A 100 17.40 -6.92 -13.91
C TYR A 100 17.73 -8.08 -12.96
N ALA A 101 16.77 -8.50 -12.14
CA ALA A 101 16.94 -9.65 -11.24
C ALA A 101 17.32 -10.93 -12.01
N LEU A 102 16.65 -11.21 -13.13
CA LEU A 102 16.95 -12.36 -13.98
C LEU A 102 18.35 -12.28 -14.58
N ALA A 103 18.80 -11.11 -15.02
CA ALA A 103 20.15 -10.94 -15.57
C ALA A 103 21.26 -11.31 -14.56
N GLN A 104 20.97 -11.21 -13.26
CA GLN A 104 21.92 -11.57 -12.19
C GLN A 104 21.77 -13.01 -11.68
N TRP A 105 20.53 -13.52 -11.64
CA TRP A 105 20.26 -14.82 -11.01
C TRP A 105 20.22 -15.98 -11.99
N ARG A 106 19.78 -15.73 -13.23
CA ARG A 106 19.58 -16.78 -14.21
C ARG A 106 20.92 -17.32 -14.70
N ASP A 107 20.99 -18.63 -14.86
CA ASP A 107 22.20 -19.36 -15.24
C ASP A 107 23.40 -19.09 -14.30
N GLY A 108 23.10 -18.65 -13.07
CA GLY A 108 24.05 -18.31 -12.02
C GLY A 108 23.74 -19.00 -10.70
N PRO A 109 24.66 -18.90 -9.73
CA PRO A 109 24.61 -19.69 -8.51
C PRO A 109 23.47 -19.29 -7.55
N VAL A 110 22.96 -18.05 -7.63
CA VAL A 110 21.79 -17.62 -6.87
C VAL A 110 20.53 -18.32 -7.37
N GLY A 111 20.32 -18.37 -8.69
CA GLY A 111 19.20 -19.12 -9.28
C GLY A 111 19.23 -20.61 -8.93
N GLU A 112 20.42 -21.23 -8.95
CA GLU A 112 20.62 -22.61 -8.51
C GLU A 112 20.24 -22.80 -7.02
N ALA A 113 20.67 -21.89 -6.14
CA ALA A 113 20.35 -21.96 -4.72
C ALA A 113 18.82 -21.85 -4.46
N LEU A 114 18.13 -20.96 -5.18
CA LEU A 114 16.67 -20.82 -5.09
C LEU A 114 15.94 -22.08 -5.57
N ALA A 115 16.39 -22.67 -6.68
CA ALA A 115 15.83 -23.92 -7.20
C ALA A 115 16.06 -25.09 -6.21
N ASP A 116 17.22 -25.15 -5.57
CA ASP A 116 17.52 -26.15 -4.55
C ASP A 116 16.67 -25.98 -3.29
N HIS A 117 16.45 -24.76 -2.83
CA HIS A 117 15.53 -24.48 -1.72
C HIS A 117 14.10 -24.93 -2.04
N ALA A 118 13.59 -24.59 -3.22
CA ALA A 118 12.26 -25.01 -3.65
C ALA A 118 12.13 -26.55 -3.75
N ARG A 119 13.17 -27.22 -4.27
CA ARG A 119 13.19 -28.69 -4.41
C ARG A 119 13.27 -29.41 -3.07
N THR A 120 14.06 -28.88 -2.14
CA THR A 120 14.34 -29.54 -0.86
C THR A 120 13.37 -29.15 0.25
N GLY A 121 12.65 -28.03 0.09
CA GLY A 121 11.77 -27.47 1.12
C GLY A 121 12.51 -27.00 2.37
N ARG A 122 13.82 -26.72 2.26
CA ARG A 122 14.68 -26.34 3.40
C ARG A 122 14.52 -24.89 3.85
N ALA A 123 14.06 -24.02 2.95
CA ALA A 123 13.84 -22.61 3.23
C ALA A 123 12.45 -22.18 2.78
N ALA A 124 11.88 -21.20 3.49
CA ALA A 124 10.76 -20.43 2.97
C ALA A 124 11.26 -19.44 1.91
N LEU A 125 10.71 -19.52 0.70
CA LEU A 125 10.92 -18.54 -0.36
C LEU A 125 9.74 -17.55 -0.35
N VAL A 126 10.01 -16.32 0.06
CA VAL A 126 8.99 -15.26 0.20
C VAL A 126 9.28 -14.17 -0.82
N PHE A 127 8.69 -14.32 -2.01
CA PHE A 127 8.92 -13.44 -3.14
C PHE A 127 7.67 -12.61 -3.44
N ALA A 128 7.86 -11.33 -3.75
CA ALA A 128 6.80 -10.36 -4.04
C ALA A 128 7.11 -9.53 -5.28
N SER A 129 6.09 -8.86 -5.83
CA SER A 129 6.22 -7.91 -6.94
C SER A 129 7.21 -8.39 -8.03
N ALA A 130 8.21 -7.58 -8.36
CA ALA A 130 9.21 -7.88 -9.37
C ALA A 130 9.95 -9.20 -9.17
N ALA A 131 10.31 -9.54 -7.93
CA ALA A 131 10.94 -10.81 -7.62
C ALA A 131 9.98 -11.99 -7.91
N ALA A 132 8.69 -11.87 -7.57
CA ALA A 132 7.71 -12.92 -7.82
C ALA A 132 7.55 -13.23 -9.32
N CYS A 133 7.62 -12.22 -10.21
CA CYS A 133 7.65 -12.41 -11.66
C CYS A 133 8.71 -13.42 -12.11
N THR A 134 9.88 -13.43 -11.44
CA THR A 134 11.03 -14.26 -11.83
C THR A 134 10.83 -15.75 -11.54
N LEU A 135 9.90 -16.12 -10.65
CA LEU A 135 9.72 -17.51 -10.20
C LEU A 135 9.09 -18.43 -11.26
N GLY A 136 8.40 -17.86 -12.24
CA GLY A 136 7.76 -18.60 -13.33
C GLY A 136 8.76 -19.18 -14.33
N ALA A 137 8.26 -20.03 -15.22
CA ALA A 137 8.98 -20.44 -16.43
C ALA A 137 9.12 -19.25 -17.41
N TYR A 138 8.15 -18.33 -17.34
CA TYR A 138 8.09 -17.11 -18.13
C TYR A 138 7.99 -15.91 -17.17
N ALA A 139 8.73 -14.86 -17.46
CA ALA A 139 8.77 -13.66 -16.65
C ALA A 139 8.44 -12.43 -17.50
N LEU A 140 7.75 -11.48 -16.88
CA LEU A 140 7.29 -10.26 -17.53
C LEU A 140 8.32 -9.13 -17.39
N PRO A 141 8.93 -8.63 -18.48
CA PRO A 141 9.79 -7.44 -18.46
C PRO A 141 8.92 -6.16 -18.44
N VAL A 142 8.25 -5.92 -17.31
CA VAL A 142 7.22 -4.88 -17.20
C VAL A 142 7.76 -3.48 -17.44
N TYR A 143 8.97 -3.15 -16.96
CA TYR A 143 9.54 -1.81 -17.15
C TYR A 143 9.88 -1.54 -18.61
N GLU A 144 10.37 -2.54 -19.33
CA GLU A 144 10.67 -2.45 -20.75
C GLU A 144 9.38 -2.25 -21.55
N ILE A 145 8.31 -2.98 -21.23
CA ILE A 145 7.04 -2.90 -21.94
C ILE A 145 6.28 -1.60 -21.60
N TYR A 146 6.14 -1.28 -20.31
CA TYR A 146 5.32 -0.18 -19.84
C TYR A 146 6.05 1.17 -19.88
N LYS A 147 7.28 1.24 -19.33
CA LYS A 147 8.03 2.50 -19.22
C LYS A 147 8.84 2.81 -20.49
N SER A 148 9.44 1.79 -21.12
CA SER A 148 10.32 1.97 -22.29
C SER A 148 9.61 1.78 -23.64
N GLY A 149 8.39 1.25 -23.65
CA GLY A 149 7.58 1.07 -24.87
C GLY A 149 7.99 -0.11 -25.75
N THR A 150 8.77 -1.06 -25.23
CA THR A 150 9.15 -2.29 -25.94
C THR A 150 7.90 -3.13 -26.27
N ARG A 151 7.95 -3.87 -27.39
CA ARG A 151 6.84 -4.77 -27.76
C ARG A 151 6.65 -5.86 -26.68
N PRO A 152 5.41 -6.27 -26.39
CA PRO A 152 5.17 -7.36 -25.44
C PRO A 152 5.91 -8.62 -25.87
N HIS A 153 6.67 -9.20 -24.94
CA HIS A 153 7.35 -10.49 -25.06
C HIS A 153 7.56 -11.09 -23.67
N TRP A 154 7.79 -12.40 -23.60
CA TRP A 154 8.25 -13.08 -22.39
C TRP A 154 9.77 -13.17 -22.34
N LEU A 155 10.35 -13.04 -21.15
CA LEU A 155 11.67 -13.57 -20.85
C LEU A 155 11.49 -14.99 -20.29
N ASP A 156 12.49 -15.89 -20.42
CA ASP A 156 12.44 -17.09 -19.59
C ASP A 156 12.84 -16.75 -18.15
N GLY A 157 12.04 -17.25 -17.21
CA GLY A 157 12.24 -17.03 -15.79
C GLY A 157 13.19 -18.05 -15.16
N LEU A 158 13.23 -18.08 -13.82
CA LEU A 158 14.03 -19.03 -13.06
C LEU A 158 13.43 -20.45 -13.03
N ASP A 159 12.16 -20.59 -13.42
CA ASP A 159 11.39 -21.84 -13.38
C ASP A 159 11.42 -22.53 -12.00
N VAL A 160 11.40 -21.73 -10.93
CA VAL A 160 11.33 -22.23 -9.55
C VAL A 160 9.99 -22.93 -9.32
N LEU A 161 8.89 -22.35 -9.82
CA LEU A 161 7.56 -22.96 -9.75
C LEU A 161 7.43 -24.23 -10.60
N GLY A 162 8.23 -24.37 -11.66
CA GLY A 162 8.35 -25.61 -12.42
C GLY A 162 8.83 -26.78 -11.58
N ARG A 163 9.66 -26.55 -10.56
CA ARG A 163 10.07 -27.57 -9.58
C ARG A 163 8.91 -28.07 -8.73
N LEU A 164 7.85 -27.27 -8.62
CA LEU A 164 6.59 -27.64 -7.99
C LEU A 164 5.58 -28.22 -9.00
N GLY A 165 5.96 -28.41 -10.26
CA GLY A 165 5.11 -28.92 -11.33
C GLY A 165 4.19 -27.87 -11.96
N LEU A 166 4.47 -26.58 -11.75
CA LEU A 166 3.67 -25.46 -12.25
C LEU A 166 4.43 -24.73 -13.37
N LYS A 167 4.04 -24.97 -14.63
CA LYS A 167 4.57 -24.23 -15.78
C LYS A 167 3.77 -22.95 -15.98
N VAL A 168 4.22 -21.85 -15.39
CA VAL A 168 3.43 -20.60 -15.34
C VAL A 168 4.24 -19.36 -15.70
N ALA A 169 3.55 -18.34 -16.18
CA ALA A 169 3.95 -16.95 -16.05
C ALA A 169 3.35 -16.39 -14.76
N MET A 170 4.17 -16.05 -13.76
CA MET A 170 3.69 -15.42 -12.53
C MET A 170 3.50 -13.91 -12.77
N ILE A 171 2.29 -13.41 -12.58
CA ILE A 171 1.96 -11.99 -12.74
C ILE A 171 1.48 -11.43 -11.38
N PRO A 172 2.33 -10.70 -10.64
CA PRO A 172 1.94 -9.93 -9.45
C PRO A 172 1.12 -8.70 -9.87
N HIS A 173 0.67 -7.86 -8.91
CA HIS A 173 -0.11 -6.66 -9.19
C HIS A 173 -1.25 -6.91 -10.20
N TYR A 174 -1.93 -8.06 -10.06
CA TYR A 174 -2.79 -8.59 -11.12
C TYR A 174 -4.04 -7.74 -11.33
N ASP A 175 -4.56 -7.12 -10.27
CA ASP A 175 -5.70 -6.22 -10.24
C ASP A 175 -5.32 -4.73 -10.22
N ASN A 176 -4.03 -4.39 -10.37
CA ASN A 176 -3.53 -3.00 -10.32
C ASN A 176 -4.45 -2.01 -11.06
N ALA A 177 -4.83 -0.95 -10.35
CA ALA A 177 -5.73 0.10 -10.82
C ALA A 177 -5.12 1.52 -10.78
N GLU A 178 -3.80 1.67 -10.59
CA GLU A 178 -3.12 2.96 -10.50
C GLU A 178 -3.30 3.86 -11.72
N GLY A 179 -3.51 3.29 -12.90
CA GLY A 179 -3.67 4.05 -14.14
C GLY A 179 -4.86 5.01 -14.15
N GLY A 180 -5.86 4.79 -13.29
CA GLY A 180 -7.07 5.59 -13.11
C GLY A 180 -7.93 5.70 -14.37
N THR A 181 -7.46 6.45 -15.36
CA THR A 181 -8.10 6.66 -16.67
C THR A 181 -7.77 5.59 -17.71
N HIS A 182 -6.83 4.70 -17.42
CA HIS A 182 -6.42 3.63 -18.34
C HIS A 182 -6.15 2.31 -17.60
N ASP A 183 -6.14 1.21 -18.36
CA ASP A 183 -6.03 -0.15 -17.83
C ASP A 183 -4.58 -0.52 -17.47
N THR A 184 -4.26 -0.53 -16.18
CA THR A 184 -2.96 -0.96 -15.62
C THR A 184 -3.01 -2.35 -14.99
N ARG A 185 -4.12 -3.08 -15.12
CA ARG A 185 -4.22 -4.45 -14.60
C ARG A 185 -3.15 -5.34 -15.19
N TYR A 186 -2.84 -6.43 -14.50
CA TYR A 186 -1.86 -7.43 -14.90
C TYR A 186 -0.43 -6.87 -14.90
N CYS A 187 -0.02 -6.25 -13.80
CA CYS A 187 1.30 -5.62 -13.65
C CYS A 187 1.56 -4.57 -14.74
N TYR A 188 0.75 -3.49 -14.74
CA TYR A 188 0.85 -2.35 -15.69
C TYR A 188 0.69 -2.69 -17.19
N LEU A 189 0.31 -3.92 -17.54
CA LEU A 189 0.17 -4.31 -18.95
C LEU A 189 -1.12 -3.79 -19.60
N GLY A 190 -2.23 -3.94 -18.89
CA GLY A 190 -3.58 -3.88 -19.41
C GLY A 190 -3.97 -5.12 -20.24
N GLU A 191 -5.26 -5.40 -20.32
CA GLU A 191 -5.83 -6.59 -20.97
C GLU A 191 -5.38 -6.76 -22.43
N ARG A 192 -5.22 -5.65 -23.16
CA ARG A 192 -4.83 -5.68 -24.58
C ARG A 192 -3.44 -6.31 -24.77
N ARG A 193 -2.46 -5.96 -23.93
CA ARG A 193 -1.09 -6.49 -24.03
C ARG A 193 -1.03 -7.91 -23.48
N LEU A 194 -1.73 -8.19 -22.39
CA LEU A 194 -1.81 -9.55 -21.83
C LEU A 194 -2.32 -10.56 -22.86
N ARG A 195 -3.38 -10.23 -23.62
CA ARG A 195 -3.90 -11.13 -24.67
C ARG A 195 -2.90 -11.47 -25.77
N VAL A 196 -1.94 -10.58 -26.06
CA VAL A 196 -0.87 -10.87 -27.03
C VAL A 196 0.08 -11.88 -26.43
N LEU A 197 0.55 -11.61 -25.21
CA LEU A 197 1.46 -12.47 -24.47
C LEU A 197 0.87 -13.87 -24.18
N GLU A 198 -0.41 -13.95 -23.85
CA GLU A 198 -1.10 -15.23 -23.61
C GLU A 198 -1.07 -16.18 -24.82
N ARG A 199 -1.01 -15.64 -26.04
CA ARG A 199 -0.94 -16.44 -27.27
C ARG A 199 0.45 -17.02 -27.53
N GLU A 200 1.47 -16.44 -26.90
CA GLU A 200 2.86 -16.89 -27.01
C GLU A 200 3.19 -17.99 -25.99
N LEU A 201 2.34 -18.18 -24.97
CA LEU A 201 2.50 -19.26 -24.00
C LEU A 201 2.16 -20.63 -24.61
N PRO A 202 2.90 -21.69 -24.26
CA PRO A 202 2.56 -23.05 -24.67
C PRO A 202 1.22 -23.55 -24.13
N ASP A 203 0.69 -24.58 -24.79
CA ASP A 203 -0.59 -25.22 -24.48
C ASP A 203 -0.62 -25.98 -23.15
N ASP A 204 0.50 -26.14 -22.46
CA ASP A 204 0.62 -26.72 -21.13
C ASP A 204 1.00 -25.67 -20.07
N ALA A 205 0.99 -24.38 -20.42
CA ALA A 205 1.28 -23.26 -19.54
C ALA A 205 0.04 -22.41 -19.22
N ALA A 206 0.14 -21.61 -18.17
CA ALA A 206 -0.88 -20.67 -17.72
C ALA A 206 -0.28 -19.38 -17.17
N VAL A 207 -1.09 -18.33 -17.11
CA VAL A 207 -0.82 -17.16 -16.26
C VAL A 207 -1.28 -17.48 -14.84
N LEU A 208 -0.41 -17.27 -13.86
CA LEU A 208 -0.75 -17.31 -12.44
C LEU A 208 -0.71 -15.87 -11.90
N GLY A 209 -1.89 -15.28 -11.75
CA GLY A 209 -2.09 -13.93 -11.24
C GLY A 209 -2.20 -13.89 -9.73
N LEU A 210 -1.55 -12.91 -9.11
CA LEU A 210 -1.78 -12.54 -7.71
C LEU A 210 -2.09 -11.06 -7.61
N ASP A 211 -3.25 -10.76 -7.04
CA ASP A 211 -3.68 -9.39 -6.78
C ASP A 211 -2.77 -8.69 -5.75
N GLU A 212 -2.84 -7.37 -5.72
CA GLU A 212 -2.15 -6.53 -4.75
C GLU A 212 -2.54 -6.93 -3.31
N HIS A 213 -1.59 -6.78 -2.39
CA HIS A 213 -1.76 -7.16 -0.98
C HIS A 213 -2.33 -8.58 -0.80
N THR A 214 -1.90 -9.53 -1.64
CA THR A 214 -2.37 -10.92 -1.63
C THR A 214 -1.19 -11.90 -1.69
N ALA A 215 -1.27 -12.98 -0.91
CA ALA A 215 -0.26 -14.02 -0.85
C ALA A 215 -0.87 -15.39 -1.19
N ALA A 216 -0.20 -16.16 -2.05
CA ALA A 216 -0.42 -17.59 -2.21
C ALA A 216 0.67 -18.36 -1.46
N LEU A 217 0.27 -19.08 -0.43
CA LEU A 217 1.15 -19.90 0.40
C LEU A 217 1.12 -21.33 -0.14
N VAL A 218 2.24 -21.79 -0.69
CA VAL A 218 2.36 -23.15 -1.24
C VAL A 218 3.08 -24.04 -0.23
N ASP A 219 2.37 -25.04 0.31
CA ASP A 219 2.92 -26.07 1.18
C ASP A 219 2.92 -27.42 0.46
N VAL A 220 4.10 -27.79 -0.04
CA VAL A 220 4.30 -29.04 -0.79
C VAL A 220 4.06 -30.26 0.08
N GLY A 221 4.45 -30.20 1.36
CA GLY A 221 4.30 -31.32 2.29
C GLY A 221 2.85 -31.63 2.64
N ARG A 222 1.98 -30.60 2.59
CA ARG A 222 0.54 -30.72 2.82
C ARG A 222 -0.30 -30.82 1.55
N ASP A 223 0.31 -30.80 0.36
CA ASP A 223 -0.37 -30.68 -0.93
C ASP A 223 -1.40 -29.52 -0.94
N ALA A 224 -1.02 -28.35 -0.39
CA ALA A 224 -1.95 -27.25 -0.16
C ALA A 224 -1.43 -25.93 -0.73
N VAL A 225 -2.36 -25.16 -1.31
CA VAL A 225 -2.16 -23.76 -1.72
C VAL A 225 -3.24 -22.92 -1.08
N GLU A 226 -2.85 -22.01 -0.21
CA GLU A 226 -3.77 -21.16 0.55
C GLU A 226 -3.62 -19.71 0.11
N VAL A 227 -4.74 -19.03 -0.12
CA VAL A 227 -4.74 -17.61 -0.48
C VAL A 227 -5.04 -16.79 0.78
N ARG A 228 -4.26 -15.72 0.98
CA ARG A 228 -4.35 -14.80 2.12
C ARG A 228 -4.22 -13.36 1.62
N GLY A 229 -4.73 -12.40 2.37
CA GLY A 229 -4.68 -10.97 2.00
C GLY A 229 -6.02 -10.42 1.54
N ARG A 230 -6.00 -9.43 0.66
CA ARG A 230 -7.19 -8.65 0.27
C ARG A 230 -7.87 -9.14 -1.00
N GLY A 231 -7.09 -9.59 -1.98
CA GLY A 231 -7.56 -9.97 -3.30
C GLY A 231 -7.62 -11.48 -3.51
N VAL A 232 -7.31 -11.90 -4.74
CA VAL A 232 -7.43 -13.29 -5.17
C VAL A 232 -6.17 -13.81 -5.85
N MET A 233 -6.08 -15.15 -5.93
CA MET A 233 -5.20 -15.83 -6.87
C MET A 233 -6.00 -16.23 -8.10
N THR A 234 -5.48 -15.93 -9.29
CA THR A 234 -6.13 -16.27 -10.57
C THR A 234 -5.26 -17.21 -11.39
N VAL A 235 -5.80 -18.34 -11.84
CA VAL A 235 -5.20 -19.14 -12.91
C VAL A 235 -5.90 -18.79 -14.20
N ARG A 236 -5.18 -18.21 -15.16
CA ARG A 236 -5.73 -17.76 -16.43
C ARG A 236 -5.09 -18.46 -17.62
N ARG A 237 -5.93 -18.95 -18.52
CA ARG A 237 -5.52 -19.64 -19.76
C ARG A 237 -6.41 -19.20 -20.92
N ARG A 238 -5.78 -18.66 -21.96
CA ARG A 238 -6.47 -18.24 -23.20
C ARG A 238 -7.70 -17.36 -22.93
N GLY A 239 -7.62 -16.47 -21.94
CA GLY A 239 -8.72 -15.59 -21.55
C GLY A 239 -9.74 -16.19 -20.57
N GLU A 240 -9.69 -17.48 -20.27
CA GLU A 240 -10.51 -18.11 -19.23
C GLU A 240 -9.80 -18.06 -17.89
N SER A 241 -10.52 -17.77 -16.81
CA SER A 241 -9.94 -17.60 -15.47
C SER A 241 -10.65 -18.45 -14.44
N VAL A 242 -9.86 -19.11 -13.60
CA VAL A 242 -10.31 -19.75 -12.36
C VAL A 242 -9.73 -18.94 -11.20
N VAL A 243 -10.61 -18.52 -10.29
CA VAL A 243 -10.26 -17.65 -9.16
C VAL A 243 -10.31 -18.43 -7.86
N VAL A 244 -9.32 -18.21 -7.00
CA VAL A 244 -9.30 -18.67 -5.61
C VAL A 244 -9.25 -17.43 -4.71
N PRO A 245 -10.34 -17.12 -3.99
CA PRO A 245 -10.41 -15.91 -3.17
C PRO A 245 -9.55 -16.02 -1.91
N SER A 246 -9.23 -14.89 -1.28
CA SER A 246 -8.61 -14.85 0.05
C SER A 246 -9.39 -15.69 1.08
N GLY A 247 -8.67 -16.41 1.93
CA GLY A 247 -9.22 -17.43 2.84
C GLY A 247 -9.53 -18.77 2.17
N GLY A 248 -9.58 -18.82 0.84
CA GLY A 248 -9.73 -20.03 0.05
C GLY A 248 -8.46 -20.89 0.03
N SER A 249 -8.64 -22.16 -0.31
CA SER A 249 -7.54 -23.10 -0.55
C SER A 249 -7.87 -24.07 -1.67
N VAL A 250 -6.83 -24.52 -2.37
CA VAL A 250 -6.88 -25.61 -3.36
C VAL A 250 -5.69 -26.54 -3.10
N SER A 251 -5.75 -27.78 -3.57
CA SER A 251 -4.56 -28.63 -3.49
C SER A 251 -3.51 -28.21 -4.53
N LEU A 252 -2.24 -28.48 -4.26
CA LEU A 252 -1.18 -28.24 -5.26
C LEU A 252 -1.41 -29.16 -6.48
N THR A 253 -1.92 -30.37 -6.27
CA THR A 253 -2.40 -31.27 -7.33
C THR A 253 -3.48 -30.62 -8.22
N GLU A 254 -4.50 -30.00 -7.62
CA GLU A 254 -5.56 -29.31 -8.35
C GLU A 254 -5.01 -28.09 -9.11
N LEU A 255 -4.14 -27.30 -8.48
CA LEU A 255 -3.49 -26.17 -9.14
C LEU A 255 -2.70 -26.60 -10.38
N ARG A 256 -1.96 -27.72 -10.31
CA ARG A 256 -1.27 -28.31 -11.48
C ARG A 256 -2.24 -28.67 -12.60
N ALA A 257 -3.38 -29.27 -12.25
CA ALA A 257 -4.40 -29.64 -13.23
C ALA A 257 -5.05 -28.41 -13.88
N LEU A 258 -5.27 -27.33 -13.13
CA LEU A 258 -5.72 -26.03 -13.65
C LEU A 258 -4.70 -25.41 -14.62
N VAL A 259 -3.41 -25.43 -14.27
CA VAL A 259 -2.34 -24.92 -15.13
C VAL A 259 -2.24 -25.67 -16.46
N ARG A 260 -2.44 -26.99 -16.44
CA ARG A 260 -2.52 -27.81 -17.67
C ARG A 260 -3.88 -27.73 -18.37
N GLY A 261 -4.89 -27.15 -17.70
CA GLY A 261 -6.32 -27.15 -18.06
C GLY A 261 -6.91 -28.52 -18.31
N GLU A 262 -6.54 -29.46 -17.45
CA GLU A 262 -7.19 -30.76 -17.34
C GLU A 262 -8.55 -30.64 -16.60
N VAL A 263 -8.81 -29.52 -15.93
CA VAL A 263 -10.04 -29.24 -15.18
C VAL A 263 -10.75 -28.02 -15.77
N ALA A 264 -11.94 -28.23 -16.33
CA ALA A 264 -12.85 -27.16 -16.69
C ALA A 264 -13.78 -26.87 -15.50
N ARG A 265 -13.51 -25.78 -14.76
CA ARG A 265 -14.53 -25.16 -13.91
C ARG A 265 -15.22 -24.06 -14.71
N PRO A 266 -16.57 -23.99 -14.74
CA PRO A 266 -17.24 -22.83 -15.30
C PRO A 266 -16.83 -21.60 -14.49
N ALA A 267 -16.22 -20.62 -15.14
CA ALA A 267 -15.92 -19.33 -14.55
C ALA A 267 -17.23 -18.57 -14.32
N ALA A 268 -17.88 -18.79 -13.19
CA ALA A 268 -18.71 -17.74 -12.63
C ALA A 268 -17.73 -16.71 -12.05
N ARG A 269 -17.56 -15.57 -12.74
CA ARG A 269 -17.15 -14.36 -12.02
C ARG A 269 -18.14 -14.24 -10.85
N PRO A 270 -17.68 -14.16 -9.59
CA PRO A 270 -18.55 -13.58 -8.58
C PRO A 270 -18.94 -12.21 -9.13
N ARG A 271 -20.24 -11.95 -9.27
CA ARG A 271 -20.70 -10.56 -9.18
C ARG A 271 -20.30 -10.12 -7.77
N ASP A 272 -19.86 -8.87 -7.63
CA ASP A 272 -19.41 -8.25 -6.37
C ASP A 272 -20.42 -8.29 -5.19
N GLU A 273 -21.49 -9.09 -5.27
CA GLU A 273 -22.65 -9.00 -4.38
C GLU A 273 -22.80 -10.16 -3.38
N ASP A 274 -22.11 -11.31 -3.52
CA ASP A 274 -22.44 -12.52 -2.74
C ASP A 274 -21.29 -13.20 -1.96
N ALA A 275 -20.17 -12.53 -1.76
CA ALA A 275 -19.22 -12.94 -0.72
C ALA A 275 -19.26 -11.88 0.38
N GLU A 276 -19.73 -12.20 1.59
CA GLU A 276 -19.41 -11.36 2.75
C GLU A 276 -17.88 -11.44 2.94
N PRO A 277 -17.13 -10.39 2.58
CA PRO A 277 -15.69 -10.41 2.73
C PRO A 277 -15.40 -10.26 4.22
N ALA A 278 -14.38 -10.97 4.72
CA ALA A 278 -13.70 -10.45 5.90
C ALA A 278 -13.26 -9.01 5.56
N ALA A 279 -13.62 -8.04 6.40
CA ALA A 279 -13.41 -6.62 6.11
C ALA A 279 -11.98 -6.39 5.58
N PRO A 280 -11.81 -5.94 4.32
CA PRO A 280 -10.49 -5.73 3.76
C PRO A 280 -9.75 -4.70 4.61
N GLN A 281 -8.53 -5.01 5.06
CA GLN A 281 -7.70 -4.03 5.79
C GLN A 281 -7.32 -2.89 4.84
N ALA A 282 -7.94 -1.71 4.97
CA ALA A 282 -7.81 -0.55 4.06
C ALA A 282 -6.36 -0.25 3.65
N THR A 283 -6.14 0.08 2.37
CA THR A 283 -4.82 0.57 1.92
C THR A 283 -4.56 1.97 2.47
N LEU A 284 -3.30 2.45 2.37
CA LEU A 284 -2.98 3.84 2.70
C LEU A 284 -3.85 4.81 1.88
N ARG A 285 -4.02 4.53 0.58
CA ARG A 285 -4.84 5.34 -0.32
C ARG A 285 -6.30 5.37 0.10
N ASP A 286 -6.90 4.21 0.37
CA ASP A 286 -8.28 4.11 0.85
C ASP A 286 -8.48 4.92 2.13
N THR A 287 -7.50 4.84 3.04
CA THR A 287 -7.53 5.55 4.32
C THR A 287 -7.47 7.06 4.12
N VAL A 288 -6.55 7.56 3.29
CA VAL A 288 -6.40 9.00 3.01
C VAL A 288 -7.65 9.56 2.33
N VAL A 289 -8.19 8.88 1.31
CA VAL A 289 -9.43 9.30 0.63
C VAL A 289 -10.60 9.35 1.62
N GLY A 290 -10.77 8.33 2.46
CA GLY A 290 -11.80 8.33 3.50
C GLY A 290 -11.60 9.44 4.55
N CYS A 291 -10.36 9.85 4.83
CA CYS A 291 -10.09 11.00 5.69
C CYS A 291 -10.45 12.33 5.01
N GLU A 292 -10.16 12.50 3.72
CA GLU A 292 -10.57 13.69 2.95
C GLU A 292 -12.10 13.84 2.94
N GLU A 293 -12.84 12.76 2.69
CA GLU A 293 -14.31 12.77 2.70
C GLU A 293 -14.89 13.14 4.08
N ARG A 294 -14.29 12.61 5.16
CA ARG A 294 -14.64 12.98 6.53
C ARG A 294 -14.31 14.44 6.82
N PHE A 295 -13.19 14.95 6.31
CA PHE A 295 -12.80 16.35 6.43
C PHE A 295 -13.81 17.28 5.72
N GLU A 296 -14.21 16.97 4.49
CA GLU A 296 -15.25 17.74 3.77
C GLU A 296 -16.59 17.75 4.51
N THR A 297 -16.93 16.62 5.14
CA THR A 297 -18.13 16.51 5.97
C THR A 297 -18.04 17.39 7.21
N GLY A 298 -16.90 17.34 7.92
CA GLY A 298 -16.63 18.20 9.07
C GLY A 298 -16.69 19.70 8.72
N LEU A 299 -16.24 20.09 7.51
CA LEU A 299 -16.34 21.49 7.06
C LEU A 299 -17.80 21.93 6.88
N ARG A 300 -18.63 21.08 6.28
CA ARG A 300 -20.06 21.36 6.08
C ARG A 300 -20.82 21.44 7.40
N GLU A 301 -20.48 20.58 8.34
CA GLU A 301 -21.15 20.45 9.63
C GLU A 301 -20.56 21.37 10.72
N ARG A 302 -19.44 22.05 10.42
CA ARG A 302 -18.66 22.89 11.35
C ARG A 302 -18.17 22.10 12.57
N ASP A 303 -17.81 20.85 12.36
CA ASP A 303 -17.28 19.96 13.39
C ASP A 303 -15.75 20.02 13.40
N ALA A 304 -15.19 20.86 14.27
CA ALA A 304 -13.73 21.02 14.41
C ALA A 304 -13.04 19.73 14.88
N GLU A 305 -13.71 18.89 15.67
CA GLU A 305 -13.16 17.63 16.16
C GLU A 305 -13.00 16.63 15.02
N ALA A 306 -14.01 16.53 14.15
CA ALA A 306 -13.94 15.69 12.94
C ALA A 306 -12.82 16.12 11.99
N LEU A 307 -12.63 17.44 11.80
CA LEU A 307 -11.54 17.97 10.98
C LEU A 307 -10.16 17.59 11.50
N VAL A 308 -9.92 17.79 12.81
CA VAL A 308 -8.63 17.45 13.44
C VAL A 308 -8.40 15.94 13.40
N ARG A 309 -9.43 15.14 13.69
CA ARG A 309 -9.34 13.68 13.65
C ARG A 309 -8.97 13.17 12.27
N ALA A 310 -9.54 13.71 11.20
CA ALA A 310 -9.20 13.33 9.83
C ALA A 310 -7.71 13.57 9.51
N VAL A 311 -7.13 14.68 9.97
CA VAL A 311 -5.69 14.99 9.79
C VAL A 311 -4.81 14.01 10.57
N LEU A 312 -5.16 13.75 11.85
CA LEU A 312 -4.39 12.84 12.71
C LEU A 312 -4.47 11.38 12.24
N ASP A 313 -5.61 10.96 11.70
CA ASP A 313 -5.78 9.62 11.13
C ASP A 313 -4.86 9.43 9.91
N ILE A 314 -4.63 10.46 9.09
CA ILE A 314 -3.65 10.41 7.98
C ILE A 314 -2.22 10.32 8.52
N ASP A 315 -1.86 11.10 9.55
CA ASP A 315 -0.52 11.04 10.17
C ASP A 315 -0.22 9.62 10.72
N ALA A 316 -1.18 9.04 11.42
CA ALA A 316 -1.09 7.68 11.94
C ALA A 316 -0.92 6.65 10.81
N ALA A 317 -1.69 6.77 9.74
CA ALA A 317 -1.59 5.88 8.58
C ALA A 317 -0.22 6.03 7.89
N VAL A 318 0.29 7.25 7.71
CA VAL A 318 1.64 7.48 7.14
C VAL A 318 2.73 6.82 7.98
N ALA A 319 2.62 6.89 9.31
CA ALA A 319 3.57 6.25 10.21
C ALA A 319 3.51 4.71 10.12
N GLU A 320 2.31 4.13 10.04
CA GLU A 320 2.11 2.69 9.95
C GLU A 320 2.65 2.12 8.62
N TRP A 321 2.46 2.86 7.53
CA TRP A 321 2.90 2.46 6.18
C TRP A 321 4.33 2.88 5.85
N ALA A 322 5.08 3.48 6.78
CA ALA A 322 6.45 3.94 6.56
C ALA A 322 7.44 2.81 6.20
N GLY A 323 7.13 1.56 6.58
CA GLY A 323 7.95 0.39 6.25
C GLY A 323 7.81 -0.08 4.80
N ASP A 324 6.80 0.38 4.07
CA ASP A 324 6.44 -0.19 2.78
C ASP A 324 7.41 0.21 1.65
N THR A 325 8.16 -0.76 1.12
CA THR A 325 9.25 -0.54 0.16
C THR A 325 8.80 -0.46 -1.30
N GLU A 326 7.51 -0.68 -1.59
CA GLU A 326 6.99 -0.46 -2.94
C GLU A 326 6.94 1.04 -3.28
N GLU A 327 7.47 1.39 -4.45
CA GLU A 327 7.48 2.74 -4.99
C GLU A 327 6.38 2.89 -6.04
N ASP A 328 5.12 2.80 -5.62
CA ASP A 328 3.96 3.10 -6.48
C ASP A 328 3.61 4.60 -6.44
N GLU A 329 2.96 5.10 -7.51
CA GLU A 329 2.67 6.54 -7.64
C GLU A 329 1.69 7.01 -6.55
N GLY A 330 2.24 7.66 -5.53
CA GLY A 330 1.48 8.32 -4.47
C GLY A 330 1.45 7.61 -3.12
N GLY A 331 2.52 6.90 -2.73
CA GLY A 331 2.69 6.33 -1.39
C GLY A 331 2.69 7.37 -0.24
N THR A 332 3.61 7.24 0.72
CA THR A 332 3.59 8.09 1.92
C THR A 332 3.76 9.60 1.63
N ASP A 333 4.39 9.98 0.52
CA ASP A 333 4.59 11.39 0.15
C ASP A 333 3.30 12.09 -0.30
N TRP A 334 2.51 11.45 -1.16
CA TRP A 334 1.21 11.98 -1.55
C TRP A 334 0.27 12.10 -0.34
N ALA A 335 0.27 11.09 0.55
CA ALA A 335 -0.50 11.16 1.79
C ALA A 335 -0.09 12.35 2.67
N ARG A 336 1.21 12.65 2.77
CA ARG A 336 1.71 13.85 3.46
C ARG A 336 1.29 15.15 2.77
N ASP A 337 1.28 15.20 1.44
CA ASP A 337 0.84 16.38 0.70
C ASP A 337 -0.66 16.66 0.90
N VAL A 338 -1.49 15.62 0.85
CA VAL A 338 -2.92 15.72 1.19
C VAL A 338 -3.07 16.22 2.63
N MET A 339 -2.38 15.61 3.60
CA MET A 339 -2.41 16.04 5.00
C MET A 339 -2.03 17.52 5.17
N ARG A 340 -0.95 17.98 4.50
CA ARG A 340 -0.53 19.39 4.52
C ARG A 340 -1.60 20.31 3.95
N SER A 341 -2.25 19.91 2.85
CA SER A 341 -3.37 20.64 2.27
C SER A 341 -4.53 20.76 3.26
N LEU A 342 -4.91 19.67 3.94
CA LEU A 342 -5.96 19.69 4.95
C LEU A 342 -5.60 20.58 6.16
N ILE A 343 -4.35 20.56 6.62
CA ILE A 343 -3.85 21.45 7.69
C ILE A 343 -4.01 22.93 7.30
N VAL A 344 -3.63 23.30 6.07
CA VAL A 344 -3.79 24.68 5.57
C VAL A 344 -5.27 25.08 5.54
N ARG A 345 -6.15 24.21 5.04
CA ARG A 345 -7.60 24.45 4.98
C ARG A 345 -8.24 24.54 6.36
N LEU A 346 -7.78 23.73 7.31
CA LEU A 346 -8.19 23.81 8.71
C LEU A 346 -7.82 25.18 9.30
N GLY A 347 -6.58 25.64 9.07
CA GLY A 347 -6.13 26.97 9.49
C GLY A 347 -6.98 28.10 8.90
N GLN A 348 -7.30 28.04 7.60
CA GLN A 348 -8.17 29.02 6.94
C GLN A 348 -9.59 29.04 7.51
N THR A 349 -10.11 27.87 7.91
CA THR A 349 -11.44 27.78 8.53
C THR A 349 -11.42 28.33 9.97
N ALA A 350 -10.32 28.11 10.68
CA ALA A 350 -10.11 28.60 12.03
C ALA A 350 -9.87 30.12 12.10
N ASP A 351 -9.46 30.77 11.01
CA ASP A 351 -9.13 32.21 10.96
C ASP A 351 -10.24 33.11 11.55
N ARG A 352 -11.51 32.81 11.26
CA ARG A 352 -12.66 33.51 11.84
C ARG A 352 -12.89 33.20 13.32
N GLY A 353 -12.57 31.99 13.77
CA GLY A 353 -12.68 31.58 15.17
C GLY A 353 -11.51 32.07 16.04
N LEU A 354 -10.38 32.41 15.42
CA LEU A 354 -9.20 32.98 16.08
C LEU A 354 -9.24 34.52 16.16
N SER A 355 -10.21 35.16 15.50
CA SER A 355 -10.44 36.60 15.61
C SER A 355 -10.91 36.96 17.02
N ASP A 356 -10.53 38.14 17.54
CA ASP A 356 -11.06 38.62 18.82
C ASP A 356 -12.59 38.71 18.69
N PRO A 357 -13.38 38.05 19.56
CA PRO A 357 -14.84 38.14 19.52
C PRO A 357 -15.34 39.58 19.56
N ARG A 358 -14.55 40.49 20.16
CA ARG A 358 -14.82 41.92 20.13
C ARG A 358 -14.78 42.51 18.73
N ASP A 359 -13.76 42.20 17.93
CA ASP A 359 -13.62 42.73 16.56
C ASP A 359 -14.75 42.26 15.65
N VAL A 360 -15.27 41.05 15.88
CA VAL A 360 -16.41 40.48 15.14
C VAL A 360 -17.72 41.16 15.55
N LEU A 361 -17.91 41.44 16.84
CA LEU A 361 -19.15 41.99 17.39
C LEU A 361 -19.22 43.52 17.31
N GLU A 362 -18.09 44.23 17.31
CA GLU A 362 -18.00 45.69 17.35
C GLU A 362 -18.86 46.40 16.29
N PRO A 363 -18.86 46.02 15.01
CA PRO A 363 -19.67 46.70 13.98
C PRO A 363 -21.18 46.67 14.24
N VAL A 364 -21.66 45.72 15.05
CA VAL A 364 -23.08 45.55 15.39
C VAL A 364 -23.39 46.09 16.78
N VAL A 365 -22.50 45.85 17.74
CA VAL A 365 -22.71 46.25 19.14
C VAL A 365 -22.52 47.74 19.34
N GLU A 366 -21.50 48.36 18.72
CA GLU A 366 -21.19 49.78 18.92
C GLU A 366 -22.36 50.72 18.51
N PRO A 367 -23.05 50.51 17.36
CA PRO A 367 -24.25 51.27 17.05
C PRO A 367 -25.39 51.07 18.05
N LEU A 368 -25.57 49.86 18.59
CA LEU A 368 -26.60 49.56 19.58
C LEU A 368 -26.32 50.23 20.93
N ILE A 369 -25.05 50.33 21.32
CA ILE A 369 -24.61 51.13 22.47
C ILE A 369 -24.93 52.61 22.25
N GLY A 370 -24.69 53.13 21.03
CA GLY A 370 -25.08 54.50 20.65
C GLY A 370 -26.59 54.75 20.75
N VAL A 371 -27.43 53.85 20.23
CA VAL A 371 -28.90 53.93 20.34
C VAL A 371 -29.33 53.91 21.81
N ARG A 372 -28.73 53.03 22.62
CA ARG A 372 -29.01 52.95 24.06
C ARG A 372 -28.65 54.25 24.78
N ALA A 373 -27.52 54.86 24.45
CA ALA A 373 -27.11 56.14 25.03
C ALA A 373 -28.11 57.26 24.71
N GLU A 374 -28.62 57.32 23.48
CA GLU A 374 -29.64 58.28 23.06
C GLU A 374 -30.98 58.07 23.78
N LEU A 375 -31.42 56.82 23.94
CA LEU A 375 -32.62 56.47 24.70
C LEU A 375 -32.50 56.88 26.18
N ARG A 376 -31.32 56.72 26.78
CA ARG A 376 -31.06 57.21 28.15
C ARG A 376 -31.11 58.74 28.22
N ARG A 377 -30.51 59.44 27.24
CA ARG A 377 -30.48 60.90 27.17
C ARG A 377 -31.88 61.52 27.06
N THR A 378 -32.78 60.85 26.33
CA THR A 378 -34.17 61.28 26.11
C THR A 378 -35.14 60.80 27.20
N GLY A 379 -34.65 60.09 28.23
CA GLY A 379 -35.44 59.62 29.37
C GLY A 379 -36.23 58.32 29.12
N CYS A 380 -36.02 57.66 27.99
CA CYS A 380 -36.65 56.39 27.61
C CYS A 380 -35.93 55.17 28.24
N PHE A 381 -35.78 55.17 29.57
CA PHE A 381 -34.98 54.18 30.29
C PHE A 381 -35.45 52.73 30.09
N ALA A 382 -36.75 52.48 30.01
CA ALA A 382 -37.29 51.13 29.79
C ALA A 382 -36.82 50.53 28.44
N LEU A 383 -36.78 51.33 27.38
CA LEU A 383 -36.29 50.91 26.06
C LEU A 383 -34.76 50.73 26.06
N ALA A 384 -34.03 51.60 26.76
CA ALA A 384 -32.59 51.46 26.94
C ALA A 384 -32.21 50.15 27.66
N ASP A 385 -33.02 49.74 28.63
CA ASP A 385 -32.84 48.46 29.33
C ASP A 385 -33.24 47.28 28.45
N THR A 386 -34.24 47.41 27.56
CA THR A 386 -34.53 46.38 26.55
C THR A 386 -33.32 46.09 25.66
N VAL A 387 -32.62 47.14 25.21
CA VAL A 387 -31.38 46.99 24.41
C VAL A 387 -30.30 46.28 25.21
N ARG A 388 -30.11 46.63 26.50
CA ARG A 388 -29.12 45.98 27.38
C ARG A 388 -29.41 44.48 27.53
N HIS A 389 -30.66 44.10 27.80
CA HIS A 389 -31.03 42.69 27.96
C HIS A 389 -30.90 41.91 26.65
N ALA A 390 -31.22 42.52 25.51
CA ALA A 390 -31.02 41.88 24.21
C ALA A 390 -29.53 41.56 23.95
N LEU A 391 -28.64 42.51 24.27
CA LEU A 391 -27.19 42.30 24.19
C LEU A 391 -26.69 41.22 25.17
N GLN A 392 -27.18 41.22 26.41
CA GLN A 392 -26.84 40.16 27.38
C GLN A 392 -27.30 38.77 26.94
N THR A 393 -28.43 38.68 26.24
CA THR A 393 -28.97 37.40 25.73
C THR A 393 -28.05 36.76 24.68
N ILE A 394 -27.24 37.57 23.97
CA ILE A 394 -26.24 37.10 23.01
C ILE A 394 -24.83 37.05 23.60
N GLY A 395 -24.69 37.08 24.93
CA GLY A 395 -23.40 36.99 25.62
C GLY A 395 -22.58 38.28 25.55
N VAL A 396 -23.20 39.45 25.51
CA VAL A 396 -22.50 40.75 25.58
C VAL A 396 -22.83 41.46 26.89
N GLU A 397 -21.85 41.60 27.77
CA GLU A 397 -21.99 42.34 29.03
C GLU A 397 -21.77 43.83 28.78
N VAL A 398 -22.76 44.66 29.14
CA VAL A 398 -22.68 46.12 29.08
C VAL A 398 -22.51 46.70 30.50
N ARG A 399 -21.45 47.48 30.70
CA ARG A 399 -21.12 48.18 31.95
C ARG A 399 -21.24 49.68 31.76
N ASP A 400 -22.04 50.31 32.60
CA ASP A 400 -22.15 51.76 32.63
C ASP A 400 -21.09 52.37 33.55
N THR A 401 -20.44 53.42 33.09
CA THR A 401 -19.48 54.24 33.84
C THR A 401 -19.88 55.71 33.74
N PRO A 402 -19.31 56.60 34.59
CA PRO A 402 -19.53 58.05 34.46
C PRO A 402 -19.15 58.61 33.08
N ASP A 403 -18.21 57.97 32.38
CA ASP A 403 -17.70 58.40 31.07
C ASP A 403 -18.47 57.80 29.89
N GLY A 404 -19.38 56.84 30.14
CA GLY A 404 -20.18 56.19 29.11
C GLY A 404 -20.43 54.70 29.35
N SER A 405 -21.12 54.06 28.40
CA SER A 405 -21.37 52.62 28.41
C SER A 405 -20.27 51.89 27.66
N HIS A 406 -19.64 50.92 28.31
CA HIS A 406 -18.66 50.02 27.73
C HIS A 406 -19.24 48.61 27.63
N TRP A 407 -18.75 47.81 26.69
CA TRP A 407 -19.20 46.43 26.53
C TRP A 407 -18.02 45.46 26.40
N ARG A 408 -18.27 44.20 26.74
CA ARG A 408 -17.34 43.08 26.50
C ARG A 408 -18.13 41.82 26.12
N PRO A 409 -17.61 40.97 25.22
CA PRO A 409 -18.12 39.61 25.07
C PRO A 409 -17.96 38.84 26.40
N ASP A 410 -18.94 38.01 26.76
CA ASP A 410 -18.75 36.96 27.75
C ASP A 410 -17.84 35.88 27.14
N ALA A 411 -16.89 35.40 27.94
CA ALA A 411 -15.85 34.46 27.53
C ALA A 411 -16.38 33.06 27.25
#